data_AF-A0A9P5NF33-F1
#
_entry.id   AF-A0A9P5NF33-F1
#
_cell.length_a   1.000
_cell.length_b   1.000
_cell.length_c   1.000
_cell.angle_alpha   90.00
_cell.angle_beta   90.00
_cell.angle_gamma   90.00
#
_symmetry.space_group_name_H-M   'P 1'
#
loop_
_entity.id
_entity.type
_entity.pdbx_description
1 polymer ?
#
loop_
_entity_poly.entity_id
_entity_poly.type
_entity_poly.pdbx_seq_one_letter_code
_entity_poly.pdbx_strand_id
1 'polypeptide(L)'
;MPQSEKARQVLPPPPKLWKLSSDPKERVPLMVFGWPISVDNRREWANRFQIPTEVPQYNRLDNAWKHMGSLLPDKAKRAKLVRYNGGKGTVAMCIIIGSNKDERDLKRARNRTVISETSDVLQVDVEPQWLMVADQPDN
;
A
#
# COMPACT_ATOMS: atom_id res chain seq x y z
N MET A 1 -14.30 26.91 -10.67
CA MET A 1 -14.60 25.51 -10.29
C MET A 1 -14.39 25.39 -8.80
N PRO A 2 -15.36 24.91 -8.01
CA PRO A 2 -15.22 24.83 -6.57
C PRO A 2 -14.16 23.78 -6.23
N GLN A 3 -13.18 24.16 -5.41
CA GLN A 3 -12.23 23.24 -4.83
C GLN A 3 -13.02 22.26 -3.94
N SER A 4 -13.16 21.02 -4.38
CA SER A 4 -13.70 19.96 -3.53
C SER A 4 -12.83 19.87 -2.28
N GLU A 5 -13.37 20.30 -1.14
CA GLU A 5 -12.82 19.96 0.17
C GLU A 5 -12.73 18.44 0.24
N LYS A 6 -11.55 17.88 -0.02
CA LYS A 6 -11.23 16.51 0.37
C LYS A 6 -11.49 16.48 1.87
N ALA A 7 -12.58 15.82 2.29
CA ALA A 7 -12.89 15.58 3.69
C ALA A 7 -11.60 15.15 4.38
N ARG A 8 -11.29 15.73 5.56
CA ARG A 8 -10.04 15.44 6.28
C ARG A 8 -9.97 13.94 6.53
N GLN A 9 -9.24 13.23 5.67
CA GLN A 9 -9.05 11.80 5.78
C GLN A 9 -8.55 11.48 7.19
N VAL A 10 -9.34 10.68 7.91
CA VAL A 10 -9.03 10.24 9.27
C VAL A 10 -8.16 9.00 9.12
N LEU A 11 -6.85 9.18 9.27
CA LEU A 11 -5.91 8.06 9.19
C LEU A 11 -6.13 7.13 10.38
N PRO A 12 -6.03 5.80 10.18
CA PRO A 12 -6.13 4.85 11.28
C PRO A 12 -5.00 5.09 12.30
N PRO A 13 -5.25 4.87 13.61
CA PRO A 13 -4.22 5.00 14.62
C PRO A 13 -3.07 4.04 14.31
N PRO A 14 -1.80 4.44 14.51
CA PRO A 14 -0.70 3.52 14.29
C PRO A 14 -0.71 2.39 15.33
N PRO A 15 -0.30 1.19 14.93
CA PRO A 15 -0.11 0.08 15.85
C PRO A 15 1.10 0.33 16.75
N LYS A 16 1.27 -0.53 17.76
CA LYS A 16 2.50 -0.60 18.56
C LYS A 16 3.70 -0.90 17.67
N LEU A 17 4.89 -0.52 18.12
CA LEU A 17 6.14 -0.88 17.45
C LEU A 17 6.28 -2.40 17.36
N TRP A 18 6.77 -2.86 16.21
CA TRP A 18 7.05 -4.26 15.94
C TRP A 18 7.95 -4.83 17.03
N LYS A 19 7.55 -5.99 17.58
CA LYS A 19 8.26 -6.69 18.65
C LYS A 19 8.25 -8.17 18.33
N LEU A 20 9.43 -8.71 18.08
CA LEU A 20 9.63 -10.16 18.04
C LEU A 20 9.70 -10.68 19.47
N SER A 21 8.90 -11.71 19.77
CA SER A 21 8.85 -12.34 21.09
C SER A 21 8.57 -13.83 20.92
N SER A 22 9.16 -14.63 21.80
CA SER A 22 8.85 -16.06 21.97
C SER A 22 7.49 -16.25 22.62
N ASP A 23 7.07 -15.34 23.51
CA ASP A 23 5.70 -15.29 24.03
C ASP A 23 4.77 -14.65 22.99
N PRO A 24 3.77 -15.38 22.44
CA PRO A 24 2.81 -14.86 21.48
C PRO A 24 2.01 -13.66 21.98
N LYS A 25 1.77 -13.53 23.30
CA LYS A 25 1.02 -12.41 23.89
C LYS A 25 1.79 -11.10 23.86
N GLU A 26 3.11 -11.19 23.90
CA GLU A 26 4.04 -10.05 23.87
C GLU A 26 4.48 -9.69 22.45
N ARG A 27 4.10 -10.51 21.45
CA ARG A 27 4.45 -10.30 20.06
C ARG A 27 3.59 -9.19 19.46
N VAL A 28 4.24 -8.25 18.78
CA VAL A 28 3.57 -7.26 17.93
C VAL A 28 3.95 -7.57 16.49
N PRO A 29 3.00 -7.84 15.57
CA PRO A 29 3.31 -8.16 14.18
C PRO A 29 3.92 -6.97 13.44
N LEU A 30 4.65 -7.26 12.35
CA LEU A 30 5.16 -6.23 11.46
C LEU A 30 4.00 -5.83 10.54
N MET A 31 3.66 -4.55 10.58
CA MET A 31 2.61 -3.96 9.79
C MET A 31 3.20 -2.84 8.93
N VAL A 32 2.65 -2.72 7.73
CA VAL A 32 2.95 -1.62 6.81
C VAL A 32 1.70 -0.78 6.60
N PHE A 33 1.90 0.52 6.43
CA PHE A 33 0.84 1.47 6.12
C PHE A 33 0.90 1.86 4.66
N GLY A 34 -0.20 1.67 3.93
CA GLY A 34 -0.23 1.95 2.51
C GLY A 34 -1.46 1.41 1.80
N TRP A 35 -1.38 1.34 0.46
CA TRP A 35 -2.48 0.92 -0.40
C TRP A 35 -2.29 -0.51 -0.89
N PRO A 36 -3.23 -1.43 -0.59
CA PRO A 36 -3.27 -2.73 -1.24
C PRO A 36 -3.70 -2.56 -2.70
N ILE A 37 -2.92 -3.11 -3.61
CA ILE A 37 -3.16 -3.01 -5.05
C ILE A 37 -3.71 -4.35 -5.54
N SER A 38 -4.94 -4.32 -6.05
CA SER A 38 -5.59 -5.48 -6.65
C SER A 38 -5.14 -5.69 -8.11
N VAL A 39 -5.49 -6.85 -8.67
CA VAL A 39 -5.33 -7.11 -10.11
C VAL A 39 -6.16 -6.14 -10.94
N ASP A 40 -7.36 -5.78 -10.46
CA ASP A 40 -8.25 -4.85 -11.15
C ASP A 40 -7.68 -3.43 -11.18
N ASN A 41 -7.05 -2.96 -10.10
CA ASN A 41 -6.35 -1.67 -10.11
C ASN A 41 -5.24 -1.65 -11.19
N ARG A 42 -4.48 -2.74 -11.32
CA ARG A 42 -3.46 -2.83 -12.37
C ARG A 42 -4.06 -2.86 -13.77
N ARG A 43 -5.24 -3.47 -13.94
CA ARG A 43 -5.97 -3.48 -15.21
C ARG A 43 -6.45 -2.08 -15.58
N GLU A 44 -7.00 -1.35 -14.62
CA GLU A 44 -7.40 0.04 -14.78
C GLU A 44 -6.20 0.92 -15.15
N TRP A 45 -5.05 0.74 -14.49
CA TRP A 45 -3.83 1.44 -14.85
C TRP A 45 -3.34 1.10 -16.26
N ALA A 46 -3.37 -0.18 -16.65
CA ALA A 46 -2.99 -0.60 -18.00
C ALA A 46 -3.86 0.07 -19.06
N ASN A 47 -5.16 0.21 -18.80
CA ASN A 47 -6.09 0.92 -19.68
C ASN A 47 -5.81 2.43 -19.69
N ARG A 48 -5.61 3.03 -18.52
CA ARG A 48 -5.33 4.47 -18.35
C ARG A 48 -4.04 4.88 -19.07
N PHE A 49 -3.01 4.05 -19.00
CA PHE A 49 -1.72 4.28 -19.66
C PHE A 49 -1.67 3.77 -21.10
N GLN A 50 -2.82 3.32 -21.65
CA GLN A 50 -2.94 2.84 -23.01
C GLN A 50 -1.91 1.75 -23.36
N ILE A 51 -1.60 0.87 -22.39
CA ILE A 51 -0.68 -0.25 -22.63
C ILE A 51 -1.31 -1.17 -23.68
N PRO A 52 -0.63 -1.44 -24.82
CA PRO A 52 -1.23 -2.12 -25.98
C PRO A 52 -1.88 -3.46 -25.64
N THR A 53 -3.04 -3.75 -26.23
CA THR A 53 -3.84 -4.97 -26.00
C THR A 53 -3.23 -6.23 -26.62
N GLU A 54 -2.35 -6.04 -27.59
CA GLU A 54 -1.64 -7.09 -28.33
C GLU A 54 -0.55 -7.75 -27.45
N VAL A 55 -0.15 -7.06 -26.39
CA VAL A 55 0.75 -7.60 -25.36
C VAL A 55 -0.03 -8.58 -24.47
N PRO A 56 0.54 -9.74 -24.12
CA PRO A 56 -0.11 -10.67 -23.18
C PRO A 56 -0.56 -9.98 -21.90
N GLN A 57 -1.75 -10.31 -21.41
CA GLN A 57 -2.37 -9.62 -20.27
C GLN A 57 -1.43 -9.50 -19.06
N TYR A 58 -0.69 -10.54 -18.72
CA TYR A 58 0.30 -10.52 -17.64
C TYR A 58 1.35 -9.42 -17.83
N ASN A 59 1.93 -9.33 -19.03
CA ASN A 59 2.93 -8.31 -19.37
C ASN A 59 2.32 -6.90 -19.36
N ARG A 60 1.05 -6.75 -19.77
CA ARG A 60 0.36 -5.45 -19.69
C ARG A 60 0.25 -4.96 -18.26
N LEU A 61 -0.12 -5.85 -17.33
CA LEU A 61 -0.22 -5.51 -15.90
C LEU A 61 1.14 -5.20 -15.28
N ASP A 62 2.20 -5.93 -15.66
CA ASP A 62 3.56 -5.67 -15.19
C ASP A 62 4.09 -4.32 -15.70
N ASN A 63 3.85 -4.00 -16.97
CA ASN A 63 4.20 -2.70 -17.55
C ASN A 63 3.44 -1.56 -16.87
N ALA A 64 2.14 -1.74 -16.61
CA ALA A 64 1.35 -0.76 -15.87
C ALA A 64 1.88 -0.57 -14.43
N TRP A 65 2.26 -1.65 -13.75
CA TRP A 65 2.87 -1.60 -12.42
C TRP A 65 4.20 -0.83 -12.41
N LYS A 66 5.08 -1.11 -13.37
CA LYS A 66 6.38 -0.42 -13.52
C LYS A 66 6.19 1.06 -13.82
N HIS A 67 5.30 1.39 -14.75
CA HIS A 67 4.98 2.77 -15.09
C HIS A 67 4.41 3.51 -13.87
N MET A 68 3.43 2.93 -13.18
CA MET A 68 2.89 3.50 -11.94
C MET A 68 3.98 3.72 -10.90
N GLY A 69 4.86 2.74 -10.70
CA GLY A 69 5.99 2.83 -9.78
C GLY A 69 6.95 3.99 -10.08
N SER A 70 7.12 4.36 -11.35
CA SER A 70 7.96 5.50 -11.76
C SER A 70 7.35 6.86 -11.42
N LEU A 71 6.01 6.94 -11.33
CA LEU A 71 5.27 8.16 -11.01
C LEU A 71 5.16 8.42 -9.51
N LEU A 72 5.40 7.41 -8.67
CA LEU A 72 5.32 7.54 -7.22
C LEU A 72 6.43 8.46 -6.67
N PRO A 73 6.15 9.23 -5.59
CA PRO A 73 7.19 9.97 -4.90
C PRO A 73 8.23 9.01 -4.33
N ASP A 74 9.50 9.41 -4.25
CA ASP A 74 10.61 8.53 -3.82
C ASP A 74 10.36 7.86 -2.46
N LYS A 75 9.64 8.55 -1.57
CA LYS A 75 9.27 8.05 -0.23
C LYS A 75 8.23 6.92 -0.26
N ALA A 76 7.54 6.72 -1.38
CA ALA A 76 6.51 5.71 -1.62
C ALA A 76 6.91 4.65 -2.68
N LYS A 77 8.15 4.65 -3.18
CA LYS A 77 8.68 3.63 -4.12
C LYS A 77 9.04 2.30 -3.43
N ARG A 78 8.28 1.91 -2.40
CA ARG A 78 8.45 0.67 -1.64
C ARG A 78 7.19 -0.18 -1.80
N ALA A 79 7.36 -1.48 -1.99
CA ALA A 79 6.23 -2.39 -2.04
C ALA A 79 6.51 -3.70 -1.31
N LYS A 80 5.47 -4.33 -0.76
CA LYS A 80 5.56 -5.60 -0.03
C LYS A 80 4.27 -6.39 -0.14
N LEU A 81 4.38 -7.72 -0.10
CA LEU A 81 3.22 -8.60 0.02
C LEU A 81 2.63 -8.50 1.42
N VAL A 82 1.31 -8.31 1.49
CA VAL A 82 0.56 -8.16 2.73
C VAL A 82 -0.66 -9.06 2.74
N ARG A 83 -1.12 -9.42 3.93
CA ARG A 83 -2.40 -10.10 4.15
C ARG A 83 -3.53 -9.08 4.00
N TYR A 84 -4.45 -9.33 3.07
CA TYR A 84 -5.55 -8.43 2.72
C TYR A 84 -6.89 -9.14 2.97
N ASN A 85 -7.96 -8.39 3.28
CA ASN A 85 -9.31 -8.91 3.59
C ASN A 85 -9.42 -9.86 4.81
N GLY A 86 -8.50 -9.80 5.78
CA GLY A 86 -8.61 -10.53 7.05
C GLY A 86 -8.59 -12.07 6.96
N GLY A 87 -8.49 -12.63 5.77
CA GLY A 87 -8.49 -14.08 5.52
C GLY A 87 -7.09 -14.70 5.59
N LYS A 88 -7.03 -15.98 5.98
CA LYS A 88 -5.85 -16.82 5.78
C LYS A 88 -5.73 -17.12 4.29
N GLY A 89 -4.91 -16.33 3.57
CA GLY A 89 -4.46 -16.68 2.23
C GLY A 89 -4.61 -15.60 1.15
N THR A 90 -5.40 -14.55 1.36
CA THR A 90 -5.48 -13.46 0.39
C THR A 90 -4.30 -12.51 0.57
N VAL A 91 -3.36 -12.56 -0.37
CA VAL A 91 -2.22 -11.64 -0.42
C VAL A 91 -2.42 -10.58 -1.48
N ALA A 92 -1.99 -9.35 -1.18
CA ALA A 92 -1.94 -8.26 -2.14
C ALA A 92 -0.54 -7.62 -2.11
N MET A 93 -0.15 -7.02 -3.23
CA MET A 93 1.00 -6.11 -3.23
C MET A 93 0.57 -4.77 -2.65
N CYS A 94 1.24 -4.30 -1.61
CA CYS A 94 0.98 -3.02 -0.98
C CYS A 94 2.04 -2.00 -1.38
N ILE A 95 1.64 -0.81 -1.81
CA ILE A 95 2.53 0.36 -1.94
C ILE A 95 2.68 1.00 -0.56
N ILE A 96 3.90 1.05 -0.04
CA ILE A 96 4.19 1.36 1.37
C ILE A 96 4.61 2.82 1.56
N ILE A 97 3.93 3.50 2.49
CA ILE A 97 4.33 4.82 3.00
C ILE A 97 5.21 4.68 4.24
N GLY A 98 4.79 3.83 5.18
CA GLY A 98 5.48 3.61 6.44
C GLY A 98 5.25 2.22 7.01
N SER A 99 5.86 1.95 8.15
CA SER A 99 5.76 0.69 8.86
C SER A 99 5.78 0.93 10.37
N ASN A 100 5.42 -0.07 11.16
CA ASN A 100 5.59 -0.03 12.61
C ASN A 100 6.96 -0.57 13.07
N LYS A 101 7.92 -0.70 12.15
CA LYS A 101 9.26 -1.20 12.46
C LYS A 101 10.01 -0.28 13.42
N ASP A 102 9.89 1.03 13.21
CA ASP A 102 10.55 2.07 14.00
C ASP A 102 9.73 3.36 13.98
N GLU A 103 10.05 4.30 14.88
CA GLU A 103 9.35 5.58 14.97
C GLU A 103 9.47 6.44 13.72
N ARG A 104 10.56 6.30 12.95
CA ARG A 104 10.77 7.08 11.72
C ARG A 104 9.75 6.68 10.67
N ASP A 105 9.52 5.39 10.51
CA ASP A 105 8.53 4.85 9.59
C ASP A 105 7.08 5.08 10.10
N LEU A 106 6.84 5.11 11.42
CA LEU A 106 5.56 5.56 11.98
C LEU A 106 5.28 7.04 11.68
N LYS A 107 6.29 7.92 11.79
CA LYS A 107 6.17 9.34 11.45
C LYS A 107 5.88 9.52 9.95
N ARG A 108 6.49 8.72 9.08
CA ARG A 108 6.20 8.71 7.64
C ARG A 108 4.77 8.30 7.33
N ALA A 109 4.23 7.30 8.02
CA ALA A 109 2.83 6.86 7.89
C ALA A 109 1.81 7.96 8.26
N ARG A 110 2.25 9.05 8.90
CA ARG A 110 1.43 10.23 9.22
C ARG A 110 1.70 11.44 8.33
N ASN A 111 2.61 11.32 7.35
CA ASN A 111 2.96 12.43 6.47
C ASN A 111 1.85 12.64 5.43
N ARG A 112 0.98 13.61 5.69
CA ARG A 112 -0.19 13.93 4.84
C ARG A 112 0.20 14.34 3.42
N THR A 113 1.34 14.99 3.22
CA THR A 113 1.83 15.37 1.90
C THR A 113 2.14 14.14 1.06
N VAL A 114 2.96 13.22 1.58
CA VAL A 114 3.31 11.97 0.88
C VAL A 114 2.07 11.11 0.62
N ILE A 115 1.15 11.06 1.59
CA ILE A 115 -0.12 10.33 1.44
C ILE A 115 -0.96 10.93 0.31
N SER A 116 -1.15 12.26 0.28
CA SER A 116 -1.92 12.91 -0.78
C SER A 116 -1.27 12.72 -2.15
N GLU A 117 0.02 13.00 -2.27
CA GLU A 117 0.77 12.81 -3.53
C GLU A 117 0.67 11.38 -4.04
N THR A 118 0.81 10.39 -3.14
CA THR A 118 0.69 8.98 -3.50
C THR A 118 -0.75 8.64 -3.93
N SER A 119 -1.75 9.12 -3.20
CA SER A 119 -3.16 8.90 -3.53
C SER A 119 -3.53 9.49 -4.89
N ASP A 120 -3.02 10.68 -5.21
CA ASP A 120 -3.28 11.37 -6.47
C ASP A 120 -2.64 10.64 -7.67
N VAL A 121 -1.50 9.97 -7.45
CA VAL A 121 -0.84 9.11 -8.44
C VAL A 121 -1.58 7.78 -8.62
N LEU A 122 -1.89 7.09 -7.52
CA LEU A 122 -2.52 5.77 -7.58
C LEU A 122 -3.94 5.83 -8.16
N GLN A 123 -4.72 6.86 -7.80
CA GLN A 123 -6.14 7.03 -8.13
C GLN A 123 -6.91 5.71 -7.94
N VAL A 124 -6.91 5.22 -6.71
CA VAL A 124 -7.65 4.03 -6.28
C VAL A 124 -8.72 4.44 -5.28
N ASP A 125 -9.84 3.73 -5.29
CA ASP A 125 -11.01 4.04 -4.44
C ASP A 125 -10.87 3.56 -2.99
N VAL A 126 -9.72 2.98 -2.63
CA VAL A 126 -9.43 2.48 -1.28
C VAL A 126 -8.51 3.43 -0.52
N GLU A 127 -8.80 3.62 0.75
CA GLU A 127 -7.94 4.40 1.66
C GLU A 127 -6.70 3.59 2.10
N PRO A 128 -5.60 4.28 2.46
CA PRO A 128 -4.43 3.60 3.00
C PRO A 128 -4.74 3.05 4.39
N GLN A 129 -4.24 1.86 4.68
CA GLN A 129 -4.53 1.14 5.92
C GLN A 129 -3.31 0.38 6.44
N TRP A 130 -3.38 -0.05 7.70
CA TRP A 130 -2.36 -0.90 8.31
C TRP A 130 -2.58 -2.36 7.94
N LEU A 131 -1.61 -2.97 7.27
CA LEU A 131 -1.69 -4.32 6.74
C LEU A 131 -0.52 -5.16 7.27
N MET A 132 -0.82 -6.40 7.68
CA MET A 132 0.20 -7.33 8.16
C MET A 132 1.02 -7.85 6.98
N VAL A 133 2.34 -7.94 7.16
CA VAL A 133 3.22 -8.47 6.11
C VAL A 133 2.99 -9.98 5.93
N ALA A 134 2.95 -10.45 4.68
CA ALA A 134 2.58 -11.83 4.36
C ALA A 134 3.63 -12.88 4.76
N ASP A 135 4.92 -12.53 4.75
CA ASP A 135 6.05 -13.43 5.02
C ASP A 135 6.32 -13.64 6.52
N GLN A 136 5.41 -13.23 7.40
CA GLN A 136 5.52 -13.49 8.82
C GLN A 136 4.99 -14.89 9.17
N PRO A 137 5.62 -15.61 10.11
CA PRO A 137 5.11 -16.88 10.60
C PRO A 137 3.69 -16.69 11.14
N ASP A 138 2.79 -17.61 10.80
CA ASP A 138 1.44 -17.63 11.38
C ASP A 138 1.53 -17.75 12.90
N ASN A 139 0.74 -16.93 13.59
CA ASN A 139 0.52 -17.06 15.03
C ASN A 139 -0.30 -18.31 15.34
#